data_AF-X0KW38-F1
#
_entry.id   AF-X0KW38-F1
#
_cell.length_a   1.000
_cell.length_b   1.000
_cell.length_c   1.000
_cell.angle_alpha   90.00
_cell.angle_beta   90.00
_cell.angle_gamma   90.00
#
_symmetry.space_group_name_H-M   'P 1'
#
loop_
_entity.id
_entity.type
_entity.pdbx_description
1 polymer ?
#
loop_
_entity_poly.entity_id
_entity_poly.type
_entity_poly.pdbx_seq_one_letter_code
_entity_poly.pdbx_strand_id
1 'polypeptide(L)'
;MQYSRAECKTVYSSLRCRQIFCKPGNAALRKSKAIKAVVQRHRLAVSYFSENDLIQILRQLLKQGIFESKYTAQSVYPELFPSPAVQKQTEQVPKPSSVPDQNPSIMEEQRAWRRELFNTGEYSDIELVSADKLYEAHRAIVCSWSPVIKRSCKFNLTKPDRTRPEPSEFGNGTAKASFNFGDADPQAVDCVVQFFYLWDYEARSIMPGRIFDQDGPREEETDDSHSADDATSDGPLLILHSRVFTLAHLYDIPRLRDLSVEKFQAVARLQWRSNCLLDAAREAYTATPSGVQEMRGAIAKTFYEHRELLDEDHVKEFLVKVPHLALDILMYMNKPPAPPGFPPGFGGAFR
;
A
#
# COMPACT_ATOMS: atom_id res chain seq x y z
N MET A 1 -27.36 14.07 35.94
CA MET A 1 -27.16 12.66 35.52
C MET A 1 -25.68 12.41 35.45
N GLN A 2 -25.22 11.35 36.12
CA GLN A 2 -23.84 10.90 36.04
C GLN A 2 -23.84 9.69 35.10
N TYR A 3 -23.21 9.84 33.94
CA TYR A 3 -23.13 8.75 32.96
C TYR A 3 -22.10 7.73 33.42
N SER A 4 -22.35 6.47 33.12
CA SER A 4 -21.52 5.35 33.52
C SER A 4 -20.11 5.44 32.94
N ARG A 5 -19.17 4.75 33.57
CA ARG A 5 -17.78 4.65 33.10
C ARG A 5 -17.71 4.08 31.67
N ALA A 6 -18.59 3.14 31.32
CA ALA A 6 -18.67 2.51 30.00
C ALA A 6 -19.18 3.49 28.92
N GLU A 7 -20.18 4.31 29.23
CA GLU A 7 -20.70 5.33 28.30
C GLU A 7 -19.65 6.43 28.06
N CYS A 8 -19.01 6.91 29.12
CA CYS A 8 -17.92 7.88 29.03
C CYS A 8 -16.74 7.33 28.21
N LYS A 9 -16.39 6.05 28.43
CA LYS A 9 -15.36 5.36 27.65
C LYS A 9 -15.74 5.27 26.18
N THR A 10 -16.99 4.97 25.86
CA THR A 10 -17.47 4.85 24.48
C THR A 10 -17.32 6.18 23.73
N VAL A 11 -17.73 7.29 24.36
CA VAL A 11 -17.57 8.64 23.79
C VAL A 11 -16.10 9.03 23.65
N TYR A 12 -15.26 8.73 24.65
CA TYR A 12 -13.81 8.96 24.54
C TYR A 12 -13.13 8.06 23.49
N SER A 13 -13.65 6.85 23.27
CA SER A 13 -13.15 5.89 22.30
C SER A 13 -13.45 6.29 20.85
N SER A 14 -14.42 7.19 20.63
CA SER A 14 -14.70 7.79 19.32
C SER A 14 -13.50 8.61 18.82
N LEU A 15 -12.96 8.21 17.67
CA LEU A 15 -11.83 8.89 17.03
C LEU A 15 -12.14 10.37 16.74
N ARG A 16 -13.34 10.67 16.27
CA ARG A 16 -13.77 12.06 15.98
C ARG A 16 -13.84 12.91 17.24
N CYS A 17 -14.34 12.35 18.35
CA CYS A 17 -14.40 13.07 19.62
C CYS A 17 -12.99 13.41 20.13
N ARG A 18 -12.03 12.47 20.05
CA ARG A 18 -10.63 12.74 20.44
C ARG A 18 -9.98 13.80 19.55
N GLN A 19 -10.12 13.69 18.23
CA GLN A 19 -9.51 14.64 17.29
C GLN A 19 -9.97 16.09 17.52
N ILE A 20 -11.22 16.28 17.97
CA ILE A 20 -11.79 17.61 18.18
C ILE A 20 -11.52 18.11 19.60
N PHE A 21 -11.75 17.30 20.62
CA PHE A 21 -11.67 17.74 22.01
C PHE A 21 -10.26 17.65 22.61
N CYS A 22 -9.31 16.92 22.02
CA CYS A 22 -7.89 16.99 22.43
C CYS A 22 -7.17 18.27 21.96
N LYS A 23 -7.80 19.11 21.14
CA LYS A 23 -7.23 20.42 20.78
C LYS A 23 -7.29 21.34 22.01
N PRO A 24 -6.22 22.09 22.34
CA PRO A 24 -6.12 22.84 23.60
C PRO A 24 -7.29 23.83 23.82
N GLY A 25 -7.77 24.49 22.76
CA GLY A 25 -8.93 25.39 22.86
C GLY A 25 -10.26 24.69 23.16
N ASN A 26 -10.40 23.42 22.77
CA ASN A 26 -11.62 22.64 22.99
C ASN A 26 -11.54 21.81 24.29
N ALA A 27 -10.35 21.36 24.67
CA ALA A 27 -10.09 20.62 25.91
C ALA A 27 -10.42 21.45 27.16
N ALA A 28 -10.24 22.77 27.08
CA ALA A 28 -10.54 23.72 28.15
C ALA A 28 -12.04 24.08 28.27
N LEU A 29 -12.92 23.56 27.41
CA LEU A 29 -14.34 23.88 27.45
C LEU A 29 -15.00 23.30 28.70
N ARG A 30 -15.79 24.13 29.40
CA ARG A 30 -16.56 23.74 30.60
C ARG A 30 -18.06 24.05 30.51
N LYS A 31 -18.46 24.95 29.60
CA LYS A 31 -19.84 25.41 29.45
C LYS A 31 -20.58 24.56 28.41
N SER A 32 -21.75 24.00 28.78
CA SER A 32 -22.59 23.18 27.88
C SER A 32 -22.93 23.87 26.56
N LYS A 33 -23.18 25.19 26.57
CA LYS A 33 -23.48 25.97 25.35
C LYS A 33 -22.31 25.97 24.36
N ALA A 34 -21.07 26.05 24.86
CA ALA A 34 -19.88 26.03 24.02
C ALA A 34 -19.59 24.61 23.49
N ILE A 35 -19.78 23.58 24.33
CA ILE A 35 -19.65 22.18 23.91
C ILE A 35 -20.69 21.84 22.83
N LYS A 36 -21.94 22.28 23.01
CA LYS A 36 -23.02 22.14 22.02
C LYS A 36 -22.65 22.80 20.68
N ALA A 37 -22.11 24.01 20.71
CA ALA A 37 -21.68 24.69 19.48
C ALA A 37 -20.59 23.89 18.72
N VAL A 38 -19.64 23.28 19.44
CA VAL A 38 -18.61 22.42 18.82
C VAL A 38 -19.21 21.13 18.27
N VAL A 39 -20.10 20.46 19.01
CA VAL A 39 -20.80 19.25 18.57
C VAL A 39 -21.59 19.51 17.29
N GLN A 40 -22.36 20.59 17.23
CA GLN A 40 -23.15 20.96 16.05
C GLN A 40 -22.29 21.40 14.86
N ARG A 41 -21.27 22.24 15.10
CA ARG A 41 -20.34 22.72 14.06
C ARG A 41 -19.64 21.58 13.35
N HIS A 42 -19.28 20.53 14.08
CA HIS A 42 -18.56 19.37 13.53
C HIS A 42 -19.46 18.17 13.24
N ARG A 43 -20.79 18.31 13.38
CA ARG A 43 -21.78 17.23 13.22
C ARG A 43 -21.35 15.95 13.95
N LEU A 44 -20.96 16.10 15.21
CA LEU A 44 -20.49 14.99 16.03
C LEU A 44 -21.67 14.10 16.43
N ALA A 45 -21.55 12.81 16.13
CA ALA A 45 -22.47 11.77 16.55
C ALA A 45 -21.67 10.55 17.03
N VAL A 46 -22.14 9.93 18.10
CA VAL A 46 -21.66 8.65 18.62
C VAL A 46 -22.89 7.75 18.71
N SER A 47 -22.80 6.53 18.18
CA SER A 47 -23.93 5.59 18.12
C SER A 47 -24.59 5.42 19.49
N TYR A 48 -25.93 5.32 19.50
CA TYR A 48 -26.78 5.13 20.68
C TYR A 48 -26.91 6.31 21.65
N PHE A 49 -26.24 7.44 21.41
CA PHE A 49 -26.40 8.65 22.22
C PHE A 49 -27.17 9.74 21.48
N SER A 50 -28.15 10.34 22.14
CA SER A 50 -28.77 11.57 21.64
C SER A 50 -27.76 12.73 21.67
N GLU A 51 -28.02 13.81 20.92
CA GLU A 51 -27.17 15.01 20.96
C GLU A 51 -27.02 15.55 22.39
N ASN A 52 -28.12 15.53 23.17
CA ASN A 52 -28.11 15.98 24.56
C ASN A 52 -27.26 15.07 25.45
N ASP A 53 -27.35 13.75 25.28
CA ASP A 53 -26.53 12.79 26.05
C ASP A 53 -25.06 12.95 25.73
N LEU A 54 -24.73 13.08 24.44
CA LEU A 54 -23.36 13.31 23.99
C LEU A 54 -22.76 14.58 24.60
N ILE A 55 -23.52 15.68 24.63
CA ILE A 55 -23.07 16.95 25.23
C ILE A 55 -22.80 16.78 26.73
N GLN A 56 -23.65 16.04 27.45
CA GLN A 56 -23.46 15.84 28.89
C GLN A 56 -22.28 14.91 29.20
N ILE A 57 -22.10 13.84 28.43
CA ILE A 57 -20.95 12.94 28.56
C ILE A 57 -19.65 13.68 28.23
N LEU A 58 -19.62 14.47 27.15
CA LEU A 58 -18.45 15.29 26.80
C LEU A 58 -18.13 16.32 27.90
N ARG A 59 -19.16 16.94 28.49
CA ARG A 59 -18.96 17.84 29.63
C ARG A 59 -18.35 17.13 30.84
N GLN A 60 -18.78 15.89 31.12
CA GLN A 60 -18.21 15.07 32.20
C GLN A 60 -16.75 14.72 31.93
N LEU A 61 -16.42 14.27 30.71
CA LEU A 61 -15.05 13.94 30.29
C LEU A 61 -14.11 15.15 30.29
N LEU A 62 -14.58 16.31 29.81
CA LEU A 62 -13.83 17.57 29.82
C LEU A 62 -13.60 18.09 31.24
N LYS A 63 -14.57 17.91 32.14
CA LYS A 63 -14.41 18.25 33.57
C LYS A 63 -13.34 17.36 34.24
N GLN A 64 -13.18 16.12 33.78
CA GLN A 64 -12.17 15.17 34.26
C GLN A 64 -10.79 15.37 33.60
N GLY A 65 -10.62 16.34 32.69
CA GLY A 65 -9.33 16.62 32.05
C GLY A 65 -8.83 15.50 31.13
N ILE A 66 -9.70 14.57 30.73
CA ILE A 66 -9.32 13.36 29.98
C ILE A 66 -8.79 13.69 28.58
N PHE A 67 -9.25 14.81 27.99
CA PHE A 67 -8.79 15.27 26.68
C PHE A 67 -7.54 16.17 26.76
N GLU A 68 -7.09 16.57 27.95
CA GLU A 68 -5.97 17.52 28.12
C GLU A 68 -4.61 16.82 28.05
N SER A 69 -4.52 15.56 28.49
CA SER A 69 -3.27 14.79 28.44
C SER A 69 -3.55 13.31 28.25
N LYS A 70 -2.67 12.67 27.46
CA LYS A 70 -2.64 11.20 27.28
C LYS A 70 -2.46 10.48 28.62
N TYR A 71 -1.73 11.08 29.56
CA TYR A 71 -1.52 10.54 30.90
C TYR A 71 -2.82 10.46 31.71
N THR A 72 -3.63 11.53 31.69
CA THR A 72 -4.92 11.56 32.39
C THR A 72 -5.90 10.55 31.82
N ALA A 73 -5.94 10.41 30.50
CA ALA A 73 -6.74 9.39 29.83
C ALA A 73 -6.29 7.96 30.17
N GLN A 74 -4.97 7.72 30.23
CA GLN A 74 -4.40 6.43 30.61
C GLN A 74 -4.67 6.07 32.07
N SER A 75 -4.70 7.05 32.97
CA SER A 75 -5.06 6.82 34.37
C SER A 75 -6.52 6.40 34.53
N VAL A 76 -7.43 7.01 33.77
CA VAL A 76 -8.88 6.74 33.88
C VAL A 76 -9.31 5.49 33.07
N TYR A 77 -8.69 5.27 31.92
CA TYR A 77 -8.97 4.16 31.01
C TYR A 77 -7.68 3.43 30.61
N PRO A 78 -6.96 2.80 31.57
CA PRO A 78 -5.69 2.12 31.30
C PRO A 78 -5.84 1.04 30.23
N GLU A 79 -7.02 0.43 30.11
CA GLU A 79 -7.33 -0.58 29.10
C GLU A 79 -7.39 -0.04 27.66
N LEU A 80 -7.46 1.28 27.46
CA LEU A 80 -7.34 1.91 26.14
C LEU A 80 -5.87 2.19 25.75
N PHE A 81 -4.91 1.97 26.66
CA PHE A 81 -3.50 2.28 26.49
C PHE A 81 -2.63 1.10 26.94
N PRO A 82 -2.59 -0.01 26.18
CA PRO A 82 -1.76 -1.15 26.50
C PRO A 82 -0.28 -0.72 26.58
N SER A 83 0.35 -0.97 27.74
CA SER A 83 1.77 -0.74 27.95
C SER A 83 2.55 -2.03 27.66
N PRO A 84 3.72 -1.96 27.00
CA PRO A 84 4.49 -3.13 26.56
C PRO A 84 4.99 -4.08 27.67
N ALA A 85 4.75 -3.77 28.95
CA ALA A 85 5.21 -4.60 30.08
C ALA A 85 4.17 -5.60 30.61
N VAL A 86 2.91 -5.59 30.15
CA VAL A 86 1.84 -6.53 30.60
C VAL A 86 1.60 -7.63 29.55
N GLN A 87 2.67 -8.31 29.14
CA GLN A 87 2.60 -9.53 28.31
C GLN A 87 3.20 -10.77 29.00
N LYS A 88 3.71 -10.66 30.24
CA LYS A 88 4.45 -11.76 30.89
C LYS A 88 3.83 -12.39 32.14
N GLN A 89 2.65 -11.99 32.61
CA GLN A 89 2.07 -12.55 33.86
C GLN A 89 0.56 -12.78 33.82
N THR A 90 0.01 -13.24 32.69
CA THR A 90 -1.38 -13.73 32.65
C THR A 90 -1.53 -15.08 31.97
N GLU A 91 -0.44 -15.86 31.92
CA GLU A 91 -0.53 -17.31 31.83
C GLU A 91 -0.59 -17.88 33.25
N GLN A 92 -1.81 -18.17 33.72
CA GLN A 92 -2.20 -19.31 34.56
C GLN A 92 -3.46 -18.97 35.40
N VAL A 93 -4.36 -19.97 35.47
CA VAL A 93 -5.69 -20.07 36.14
C VAL A 93 -6.87 -20.06 35.15
N PRO A 94 -7.83 -21.02 35.28
CA PRO A 94 -8.23 -21.87 34.16
C PRO A 94 -9.49 -21.43 33.41
N LYS A 95 -9.52 -21.87 32.16
CA LYS A 95 -10.58 -21.87 31.14
C LYS A 95 -12.02 -21.87 31.70
N PRO A 96 -12.79 -20.78 31.56
CA PRO A 96 -14.14 -20.87 31.06
C PRO A 96 -14.06 -20.93 29.53
N SER A 97 -14.64 -21.99 28.96
CA SER A 97 -14.89 -22.17 27.53
C SER A 97 -15.23 -20.85 26.84
N SER A 98 -14.25 -20.25 26.18
CA SER A 98 -14.44 -19.15 25.24
C SER A 98 -13.92 -19.64 23.91
N VAL A 99 -14.87 -19.92 23.01
CA VAL A 99 -14.66 -19.98 21.58
C VAL A 99 -13.78 -18.77 21.22
N PRO A 100 -12.70 -18.92 20.43
CA PRO A 100 -11.95 -17.76 19.98
C PRO A 100 -12.93 -16.85 19.27
N ASP A 101 -12.91 -15.55 19.56
CA ASP A 101 -13.64 -14.57 18.75
C ASP A 101 -12.95 -14.57 17.37
N GLN A 102 -13.35 -15.51 16.53
CA GLN A 102 -12.75 -15.86 15.24
C GLN A 102 -13.11 -14.85 14.16
N ASN A 103 -13.73 -13.71 14.51
CA ASN A 103 -14.20 -12.76 13.52
C ASN A 103 -13.03 -11.88 13.04
N PRO A 104 -12.56 -12.06 11.79
CA PRO A 104 -11.53 -11.20 11.22
C PRO A 104 -11.96 -9.73 11.24
N SER A 105 -10.99 -8.83 11.33
CA SER A 105 -11.28 -7.40 11.19
C SER A 105 -11.98 -7.12 9.86
N ILE A 106 -12.90 -6.15 9.81
CA ILE A 106 -13.56 -5.72 8.56
C ILE A 106 -12.53 -5.47 7.44
N MET A 107 -11.34 -4.98 7.78
CA MET A 107 -10.26 -4.75 6.81
C MET A 107 -9.64 -6.05 6.27
N GLU A 108 -9.55 -7.08 7.12
CA GLU A 108 -9.03 -8.41 6.75
C GLU A 108 -10.05 -9.18 5.93
N GLU A 109 -11.34 -9.14 6.31
CA GLU A 109 -12.45 -9.64 5.50
C GLU A 109 -12.42 -9.00 4.12
N GLN A 110 -12.26 -7.67 4.07
CA GLN A 110 -12.18 -6.93 2.82
C GLN A 110 -11.01 -7.37 1.95
N ARG A 111 -9.84 -7.60 2.56
CA ARG A 111 -8.66 -8.10 1.85
C ARG A 111 -8.86 -9.52 1.36
N ALA A 112 -9.54 -10.36 2.13
CA ALA A 112 -9.76 -11.77 1.82
C ALA A 112 -10.65 -11.93 0.57
N TRP A 113 -11.83 -11.31 0.53
CA TRP A 113 -12.71 -11.46 -0.65
C TRP A 113 -12.12 -10.81 -1.91
N ARG A 114 -11.37 -9.70 -1.79
CA ARG A 114 -10.67 -9.13 -2.96
C ARG A 114 -9.58 -10.06 -3.48
N ARG A 115 -8.88 -10.76 -2.60
CA ARG A 115 -7.91 -11.78 -2.99
C ARG A 115 -8.61 -12.95 -3.68
N GLU A 116 -9.76 -13.37 -3.18
CA GLU A 116 -10.56 -14.42 -3.81
C GLU A 116 -10.95 -14.04 -5.24
N LEU A 117 -11.52 -12.83 -5.44
CA LEU A 117 -11.86 -12.34 -6.79
C LEU A 117 -10.66 -12.25 -7.73
N PHE A 118 -9.48 -11.89 -7.20
CA PHE A 118 -8.26 -11.86 -7.99
C PHE A 118 -7.82 -13.27 -8.43
N ASN A 119 -7.97 -14.26 -7.56
CA ASN A 119 -7.55 -15.63 -7.82
C ASN A 119 -8.53 -16.39 -8.72
N THR A 120 -9.83 -16.22 -8.52
CA THR A 120 -10.86 -16.98 -9.24
C THR A 120 -11.31 -16.30 -10.52
N GLY A 121 -11.26 -14.96 -10.57
CA GLY A 121 -11.82 -14.19 -11.68
C GLY A 121 -13.35 -14.25 -11.75
N GLU A 122 -14.05 -14.73 -10.71
CA GLU A 122 -15.52 -14.76 -10.70
C GLU A 122 -16.09 -13.35 -10.92
N TYR A 123 -17.17 -13.24 -11.69
CA TYR A 123 -17.80 -11.96 -12.06
C TYR A 123 -16.91 -11.01 -12.89
N SER A 124 -15.85 -11.52 -13.53
CA SER A 124 -15.02 -10.73 -14.42
C SER A 124 -15.82 -10.15 -15.59
N ASP A 125 -15.58 -8.88 -15.87
CA ASP A 125 -16.20 -8.14 -16.97
C ASP A 125 -15.16 -7.37 -17.81
N ILE A 126 -13.88 -7.61 -17.54
CA ILE A 126 -12.74 -7.14 -18.33
C ILE A 126 -11.60 -8.15 -18.35
N GLU A 127 -10.95 -8.26 -19.50
CA GLU A 127 -9.72 -9.01 -19.71
C GLU A 127 -8.53 -8.04 -19.73
N LEU A 128 -7.55 -8.27 -18.87
CA LEU A 128 -6.25 -7.59 -18.99
C LEU A 128 -5.25 -8.54 -19.63
N VAL A 129 -4.58 -8.11 -20.67
CA VAL A 129 -3.69 -8.95 -21.48
C VAL A 129 -2.25 -8.47 -21.30
N SER A 130 -1.39 -9.31 -20.73
CA SER A 130 0.08 -9.19 -20.84
C SER A 130 0.57 -10.06 -22.01
N ALA A 131 1.87 -10.01 -22.30
CA ALA A 131 2.46 -10.80 -23.38
C ALA A 131 2.30 -12.33 -23.20
N ASP A 132 2.24 -12.81 -21.97
CA ASP A 132 2.28 -14.22 -21.59
C ASP A 132 1.09 -14.68 -20.73
N LYS A 133 0.24 -13.76 -20.27
CA LYS A 133 -0.82 -14.03 -19.30
C LYS A 133 -2.07 -13.20 -19.57
N LEU A 134 -3.22 -13.86 -19.41
CA LEU A 134 -4.54 -13.23 -19.42
C LEU A 134 -5.04 -13.14 -17.98
N TYR A 135 -5.57 -11.98 -17.61
CA TYR A 135 -6.15 -11.74 -16.29
C TYR A 135 -7.66 -11.49 -16.41
N GLU A 136 -8.41 -12.36 -15.76
CA GLU A 136 -9.85 -12.25 -15.53
C GLU A 136 -10.12 -11.18 -14.46
N ALA A 137 -10.41 -9.96 -14.87
CA ALA A 137 -10.46 -8.80 -13.98
C ALA A 137 -11.82 -8.10 -13.98
N HIS A 138 -11.93 -7.11 -13.10
CA HIS A 138 -13.19 -6.44 -12.79
C HIS A 138 -13.08 -4.94 -13.06
N ARG A 139 -13.93 -4.40 -13.93
CA ARG A 139 -13.94 -2.98 -14.33
C ARG A 139 -14.16 -2.09 -13.13
N ALA A 140 -15.07 -2.46 -12.22
CA ALA A 140 -15.34 -1.68 -11.02
C ALA A 140 -14.09 -1.49 -10.13
N ILE A 141 -13.17 -2.45 -10.13
CA ILE A 141 -11.91 -2.40 -9.38
C ILE A 141 -10.85 -1.66 -10.21
N VAL A 142 -10.53 -2.18 -11.39
CA VAL A 142 -9.41 -1.70 -12.21
C VAL A 142 -9.63 -0.25 -12.70
N CYS A 143 -10.84 0.10 -13.15
CA CYS A 143 -11.14 1.46 -13.62
C CYS A 143 -11.21 2.49 -12.49
N SER A 144 -11.34 2.05 -11.24
CA SER A 144 -11.27 2.93 -10.06
C SER A 144 -9.83 3.32 -9.74
N TRP A 145 -8.86 2.49 -10.11
CA TRP A 145 -7.44 2.72 -9.91
C TRP A 145 -6.74 3.40 -11.08
N SER A 146 -7.17 3.14 -12.31
CA SER A 146 -6.56 3.73 -13.50
C SER A 146 -7.59 4.49 -14.37
N PRO A 147 -7.51 5.83 -14.40
CA PRO A 147 -8.27 6.65 -15.35
C PRO A 147 -7.93 6.35 -16.82
N VAL A 148 -6.73 5.86 -17.10
CA VAL A 148 -6.30 5.45 -18.44
C VAL A 148 -7.05 4.20 -18.88
N ILE A 149 -7.06 3.15 -18.06
CA ILE A 149 -7.82 1.92 -18.35
C ILE A 149 -9.32 2.26 -18.44
N LYS A 150 -9.85 3.08 -17.53
CA LYS A 150 -11.25 3.55 -17.58
C LYS A 150 -11.62 4.21 -18.90
N ARG A 151 -10.75 5.07 -19.45
CA ARG A 151 -10.96 5.71 -20.75
C ARG A 151 -10.92 4.70 -21.89
N SER A 152 -9.95 3.78 -21.86
CA SER A 152 -9.83 2.70 -22.84
C SER A 152 -11.09 1.82 -22.89
N CYS A 153 -11.60 1.40 -21.73
CA CYS A 153 -12.84 0.61 -21.64
C CYS A 153 -14.05 1.34 -22.24
N LYS A 154 -14.20 2.65 -22.01
CA LYS A 154 -15.31 3.43 -22.59
C LYS A 154 -15.22 3.54 -24.11
N PHE A 155 -14.00 3.63 -24.64
CA PHE A 155 -13.76 3.70 -26.07
C PHE A 155 -14.04 2.36 -26.77
N ASN A 156 -13.65 1.24 -26.15
CA ASN A 156 -13.87 -0.10 -26.70
C ASN A 156 -15.36 -0.48 -26.72
N LEU A 157 -16.15 -0.02 -25.74
CA LEU A 157 -17.60 -0.25 -25.69
C LEU A 157 -18.41 0.58 -26.69
N THR A 158 -17.82 1.62 -27.28
CA THR A 158 -18.51 2.53 -28.21
C THR A 158 -18.21 2.26 -29.67
N LYS A 159 -17.28 1.34 -29.97
CA LYS A 159 -17.04 0.84 -31.33
C LYS A 159 -17.79 -0.48 -31.53
N PRO A 160 -18.80 -0.57 -32.42
CA PRO A 160 -19.27 -1.86 -32.88
C PRO A 160 -18.11 -2.56 -33.60
N ASP A 161 -17.80 -3.77 -33.13
CA ASP A 161 -16.76 -4.63 -33.69
C ASP A 161 -17.03 -4.87 -35.19
N ARG A 162 -16.20 -4.28 -36.07
CA ARG A 162 -16.31 -4.47 -37.53
C ARG A 162 -15.55 -5.72 -38.02
N THR A 163 -15.03 -6.52 -37.09
CA THR A 163 -14.08 -7.62 -37.38
C THR A 163 -14.53 -8.97 -36.85
N ARG A 164 -15.59 -9.03 -36.04
CA ARG A 164 -16.14 -10.30 -35.54
C ARG A 164 -17.35 -10.73 -36.36
N PRO A 165 -17.43 -12.00 -36.80
CA PRO A 165 -18.63 -12.51 -37.45
C PRO A 165 -19.84 -12.33 -36.54
N GLU A 166 -20.98 -12.01 -37.14
CA GLU A 166 -22.30 -11.78 -36.54
C GLU A 166 -22.55 -12.61 -35.27
N PRO A 167 -23.12 -12.03 -34.19
CA PRO A 167 -23.54 -12.81 -33.04
C PRO A 167 -24.59 -13.81 -33.50
N SER A 168 -24.33 -15.10 -33.29
CA SER A 168 -25.37 -16.12 -33.38
C SER A 168 -26.52 -15.72 -32.45
N GLU A 169 -27.74 -15.69 -32.98
CA GLU A 169 -28.97 -15.19 -32.33
C GLU A 169 -29.37 -15.91 -31.01
N PHE A 170 -28.52 -16.81 -30.52
CA PHE A 170 -28.73 -17.58 -29.28
C PHE A 170 -27.62 -17.41 -28.23
N GLY A 171 -26.73 -16.42 -28.40
CA GLY A 171 -25.68 -16.10 -27.43
C GLY A 171 -25.95 -14.78 -26.71
N ASN A 172 -26.43 -14.85 -25.47
CA ASN A 172 -26.46 -13.78 -24.46
C ASN A 172 -25.05 -13.38 -23.96
N GLY A 173 -24.06 -13.38 -24.85
CA GLY A 173 -22.68 -12.98 -24.56
C GLY A 173 -22.54 -11.47 -24.61
N THR A 174 -22.70 -10.80 -23.47
CA THR A 174 -22.16 -9.45 -23.29
C THR A 174 -20.68 -9.45 -23.67
N ALA A 175 -20.30 -8.70 -24.71
CA ALA A 175 -18.90 -8.57 -25.11
C ALA A 175 -18.09 -8.01 -23.92
N LYS A 176 -17.22 -8.86 -23.37
CA LYS A 176 -16.33 -8.51 -22.26
C LYS A 176 -15.31 -7.48 -22.74
N ALA A 177 -15.05 -6.44 -21.93
CA ALA A 177 -14.06 -5.43 -22.30
C ALA A 177 -12.66 -6.04 -22.29
N SER A 178 -11.72 -5.52 -23.10
CA SER A 178 -10.32 -5.93 -23.03
C SER A 178 -9.39 -4.73 -22.97
N PHE A 179 -8.26 -4.89 -22.28
CA PHE A 179 -7.18 -3.92 -22.18
C PHE A 179 -5.84 -4.64 -22.33
N ASN A 180 -5.02 -4.21 -23.30
CA ASN A 180 -3.73 -4.82 -23.58
C ASN A 180 -2.59 -3.92 -23.06
N PHE A 181 -1.68 -4.50 -22.27
CA PHE A 181 -0.50 -3.84 -21.73
C PHE A 181 0.65 -3.71 -22.75
N GLY A 182 0.50 -4.25 -23.96
CA GLY A 182 1.46 -4.19 -25.05
C GLY A 182 2.68 -5.06 -24.77
N ASP A 183 3.85 -4.49 -25.03
CA ASP A 183 5.19 -5.02 -24.84
C ASP A 183 5.74 -4.78 -23.42
N ALA A 184 4.89 -4.35 -22.48
CA ALA A 184 5.25 -4.22 -21.08
C ALA A 184 5.74 -5.55 -20.48
N ASP A 185 6.72 -5.44 -19.58
CA ASP A 185 7.28 -6.57 -18.86
C ASP A 185 6.18 -7.35 -18.08
N PRO A 186 6.02 -8.66 -18.32
CA PRO A 186 5.00 -9.48 -17.66
C PRO A 186 5.01 -9.45 -16.12
N GLN A 187 6.19 -9.43 -15.50
CA GLN A 187 6.31 -9.43 -14.05
C GLN A 187 5.86 -8.07 -13.49
N ALA A 188 6.20 -6.98 -14.16
CA ALA A 188 5.73 -5.64 -13.79
C ALA A 188 4.22 -5.51 -13.97
N VAL A 189 3.66 -6.09 -15.05
CA VAL A 189 2.20 -6.17 -15.24
C VAL A 189 1.54 -6.97 -14.12
N ASP A 190 2.08 -8.13 -13.75
CA ASP A 190 1.54 -8.93 -12.66
C ASP A 190 1.49 -8.14 -11.34
N CYS A 191 2.55 -7.38 -11.04
CA CYS A 191 2.59 -6.48 -9.88
C CYS A 191 1.49 -5.39 -9.94
N VAL A 192 1.26 -4.79 -11.12
CA VAL A 192 0.18 -3.80 -11.32
C VAL A 192 -1.19 -4.44 -11.08
N VAL A 193 -1.43 -5.64 -11.61
CA VAL A 193 -2.73 -6.32 -11.44
C VAL A 193 -2.94 -6.75 -9.98
N GLN A 194 -1.93 -7.31 -9.31
CA GLN A 194 -1.97 -7.61 -7.88
C GLN A 194 -2.35 -6.36 -7.06
N PHE A 195 -1.73 -5.21 -7.37
CA PHE A 195 -1.99 -3.96 -6.67
C PHE A 195 -3.47 -3.52 -6.75
N PHE A 196 -4.14 -3.70 -7.88
CA PHE A 196 -5.55 -3.30 -8.02
C PHE A 196 -6.46 -3.97 -6.97
N TYR A 197 -6.16 -5.21 -6.59
CA TYR A 197 -6.97 -6.01 -5.66
C TYR A 197 -6.42 -5.97 -4.24
N LEU A 198 -5.11 -6.12 -4.10
CA LEU A 198 -4.46 -6.33 -2.81
C LEU A 198 -3.97 -5.03 -2.18
N TRP A 199 -3.91 -3.96 -2.96
CA TRP A 199 -3.30 -2.65 -2.61
C TRP A 199 -1.84 -2.75 -2.21
N ASP A 200 -1.23 -3.85 -2.61
CA ASP A 200 0.16 -4.20 -2.45
C ASP A 200 0.51 -5.16 -3.59
N TYR A 201 1.80 -5.39 -3.81
CA TYR A 201 2.26 -6.40 -4.74
C TYR A 201 3.50 -7.09 -4.18
N GLU A 202 3.60 -8.38 -4.45
CA GLU A 202 4.76 -9.17 -4.10
C GLU A 202 5.53 -9.47 -5.38
N ALA A 203 6.80 -9.05 -5.38
CA ALA A 203 7.75 -9.37 -6.42
C ALA A 203 8.20 -10.83 -6.25
N ARG A 204 7.29 -11.77 -6.48
CA ARG A 204 7.60 -13.19 -6.47
C ARG A 204 8.32 -13.53 -7.77
N SER A 205 9.52 -14.11 -7.67
CA SER A 205 10.18 -14.79 -8.79
C SER A 205 9.35 -16.02 -9.14
N ILE A 206 8.31 -15.86 -9.96
CA ILE A 206 7.51 -16.99 -10.42
C ILE A 206 8.22 -17.54 -11.66
N MET A 207 9.10 -18.51 -11.44
CA MET A 207 9.27 -19.55 -12.45
C MET A 207 8.02 -20.45 -12.36
N PRO A 208 7.38 -20.82 -13.47
CA PRO A 208 6.26 -21.75 -13.48
C PRO A 208 6.81 -23.17 -13.23
N GLY A 209 6.99 -23.52 -11.96
CA GLY A 209 7.26 -24.88 -11.50
C GLY A 209 5.98 -25.70 -11.56
N ARG A 210 5.71 -26.24 -12.75
CA ARG A 210 4.87 -27.40 -13.06
C ARG A 210 4.04 -27.97 -11.91
N ILE A 211 2.73 -27.93 -12.11
CA ILE A 211 1.83 -29.03 -11.74
C ILE A 211 2.55 -30.35 -12.06
N PHE A 212 3.01 -31.06 -11.04
CA PHE A 212 3.07 -32.51 -11.10
C PHE A 212 2.09 -32.99 -10.04
N ASP A 213 1.01 -33.57 -10.55
CA ASP A 213 0.06 -34.36 -9.81
C ASP A 213 0.75 -35.45 -8.97
N GLN A 214 0.07 -35.85 -7.90
CA GLN A 214 0.42 -36.97 -7.01
C GLN A 214 0.57 -38.29 -7.80
N ASP A 215 1.59 -39.09 -7.46
CA ASP A 215 1.47 -40.52 -7.07
C ASP A 215 2.79 -41.29 -7.29
N GLY A 216 3.38 -41.78 -6.20
CA GLY A 216 4.47 -42.77 -6.25
C GLY A 216 5.27 -42.86 -4.93
N PRO A 217 5.33 -44.02 -4.26
CA PRO A 217 6.12 -44.18 -3.04
C PRO A 217 7.53 -44.72 -3.38
N ARG A 218 8.59 -44.09 -2.85
CA ARG A 218 9.92 -44.71 -2.66
C ARG A 218 10.89 -43.73 -1.99
N GLU A 219 11.26 -43.97 -0.73
CA GLU A 219 12.33 -44.83 -0.17
C GLU A 219 13.51 -43.94 0.25
N GLU A 220 13.94 -44.11 1.50
CA GLU A 220 15.06 -43.45 2.15
C GLU A 220 16.40 -43.94 1.54
N GLU A 221 17.40 -43.06 1.45
CA GLU A 221 18.72 -43.20 2.10
C GLU A 221 19.87 -42.46 1.37
N THR A 222 20.78 -41.90 2.19
CA THR A 222 22.22 -41.57 1.96
C THR A 222 22.55 -40.43 0.98
N ASP A 223 23.66 -39.71 1.04
CA ASP A 223 24.72 -39.36 2.00
C ASP A 223 25.59 -38.36 1.21
N ASP A 224 26.18 -37.41 1.94
CA ASP A 224 27.38 -36.66 1.62
C ASP A 224 27.53 -35.68 0.42
N SER A 225 28.29 -34.63 0.77
CA SER A 225 29.09 -33.71 -0.07
C SER A 225 28.45 -32.44 -0.64
N HIS A 226 28.90 -31.33 -0.05
CA HIS A 226 29.07 -29.99 -0.60
C HIS A 226 28.48 -29.64 -1.98
N SER A 227 27.42 -28.85 -1.97
CA SER A 227 27.31 -27.69 -2.85
C SER A 227 26.81 -26.49 -2.04
N ALA A 228 27.77 -25.69 -1.57
CA ALA A 228 27.54 -24.27 -1.41
C ALA A 228 27.31 -23.71 -2.81
N ASP A 229 26.04 -23.58 -3.18
CA ASP A 229 25.51 -22.67 -4.21
C ASP A 229 23.99 -22.92 -4.32
N ASP A 230 23.27 -22.81 -3.20
CA ASP A 230 21.88 -22.34 -3.27
C ASP A 230 21.97 -20.82 -3.41
N ALA A 231 22.38 -20.39 -4.59
CA ALA A 231 22.20 -19.01 -5.04
C ALA A 231 20.69 -18.81 -5.13
N THR A 232 20.10 -18.44 -4.00
CA THR A 232 18.74 -17.94 -3.92
C THR A 232 18.56 -16.97 -5.06
N SER A 233 17.61 -17.29 -5.93
CA SER A 233 17.16 -16.51 -7.07
C SER A 233 16.68 -15.12 -6.59
N ASP A 234 17.60 -14.26 -6.19
CA ASP A 234 17.41 -12.83 -6.00
C ASP A 234 17.28 -12.26 -7.41
N GLY A 235 16.06 -12.37 -7.96
CA GLY A 235 15.71 -11.80 -9.24
C GLY A 235 16.02 -10.30 -9.26
N PRO A 236 15.99 -9.67 -10.44
CA PRO A 236 16.38 -8.27 -10.59
C PRO A 236 15.24 -7.36 -10.06
N LEU A 237 15.08 -7.30 -8.74
CA LEU A 237 13.98 -6.64 -8.03
C LEU A 237 14.02 -5.11 -8.19
N LEU A 238 15.22 -4.52 -8.27
CA LEU A 238 15.41 -3.08 -8.48
C LEU A 238 14.85 -2.62 -9.82
N ILE A 239 15.17 -3.32 -10.91
CA ILE A 239 14.62 -3.01 -12.24
C ILE A 239 13.13 -3.30 -12.28
N LEU A 240 12.65 -4.38 -11.65
CA LEU A 240 11.22 -4.68 -11.57
C LEU A 240 10.45 -3.52 -10.92
N HIS A 241 10.89 -3.00 -9.77
CA HIS A 241 10.24 -1.85 -9.14
C HIS A 241 10.31 -0.57 -10.00
N SER A 242 11.37 -0.39 -10.78
CA SER A 242 11.46 0.71 -11.76
C SER A 242 10.46 0.54 -12.90
N ARG A 243 10.28 -0.68 -13.43
CA ARG A 243 9.27 -0.99 -14.45
C ARG A 243 7.85 -0.82 -13.91
N VAL A 244 7.58 -1.27 -12.69
CA VAL A 244 6.28 -1.04 -12.02
C VAL A 244 6.02 0.46 -11.87
N PHE A 245 7.03 1.25 -11.50
CA PHE A 245 6.91 2.71 -11.45
C PHE A 245 6.57 3.31 -12.82
N THR A 246 7.25 2.89 -13.89
CA THR A 246 6.96 3.30 -15.27
C THR A 246 5.52 3.01 -15.64
N LEU A 247 5.03 1.78 -15.42
CA LEU A 247 3.64 1.40 -15.71
C LEU A 247 2.64 2.18 -14.85
N ALA A 248 2.95 2.39 -13.57
CA ALA A 248 2.11 3.18 -12.68
C ALA A 248 2.02 4.65 -13.11
N HIS A 249 3.08 5.20 -13.69
CA HIS A 249 3.04 6.53 -14.32
C HIS A 249 2.22 6.52 -15.61
N LEU A 250 2.48 5.57 -16.51
CA LEU A 250 1.80 5.46 -17.82
C LEU A 250 0.28 5.27 -17.67
N TYR A 251 -0.14 4.49 -16.68
CA TYR A 251 -1.55 4.18 -16.42
C TYR A 251 -2.19 5.10 -15.38
N ASP A 252 -1.49 6.13 -14.93
CA ASP A 252 -1.96 7.13 -13.96
C ASP A 252 -2.50 6.51 -12.66
N ILE A 253 -1.61 5.79 -11.95
CA ILE A 253 -1.88 5.10 -10.68
C ILE A 253 -0.94 5.67 -9.60
N PRO A 254 -1.22 6.86 -9.03
CA PRO A 254 -0.30 7.56 -8.13
C PRO A 254 0.13 6.73 -6.92
N ARG A 255 -0.79 6.00 -6.29
CA ARG A 255 -0.47 5.18 -5.11
C ARG A 255 0.51 4.04 -5.42
N LEU A 256 0.44 3.48 -6.63
CA LEU A 256 1.38 2.44 -7.05
C LEU A 256 2.77 3.03 -7.34
N ARG A 257 2.82 4.27 -7.87
CA ARG A 257 4.10 5.00 -8.02
C ARG A 257 4.78 5.15 -6.66
N ASP A 258 4.07 5.65 -5.65
CA ASP A 258 4.61 5.82 -4.30
C ASP A 258 5.09 4.48 -3.71
N LEU A 259 4.26 3.43 -3.80
CA LEU A 259 4.58 2.09 -3.30
C LEU A 259 5.80 1.49 -4.00
N SER A 260 5.93 1.69 -5.31
CA SER A 260 7.07 1.17 -6.08
C SER A 260 8.39 1.86 -5.70
N VAL A 261 8.35 3.15 -5.40
CA VAL A 261 9.52 3.88 -4.88
C VAL A 261 9.88 3.41 -3.47
N GLU A 262 8.90 3.18 -2.60
CA GLU A 262 9.13 2.64 -1.25
C GLU A 262 9.79 1.26 -1.31
N LYS A 263 9.25 0.34 -2.11
CA LYS A 263 9.81 -1.01 -2.28
C LYS A 263 11.18 -0.98 -2.95
N PHE A 264 11.38 -0.12 -3.96
CA PHE A 264 12.70 0.11 -4.55
C PHE A 264 13.72 0.54 -3.50
N GLN A 265 13.39 1.52 -2.65
CA GLN A 265 14.31 1.99 -1.60
C GLN A 265 14.61 0.91 -0.57
N ALA A 266 13.63 0.08 -0.20
CA ALA A 266 13.83 -1.04 0.71
C ALA A 266 14.81 -2.06 0.14
N VAL A 267 14.65 -2.44 -1.13
CA VAL A 267 15.54 -3.37 -1.84
C VAL A 267 16.91 -2.75 -2.08
N ALA A 268 17.00 -1.47 -2.45
CA ALA A 268 18.25 -0.79 -2.75
C ALA A 268 19.19 -0.75 -1.55
N ARG A 269 18.66 -0.62 -0.32
CA ARG A 269 19.47 -0.70 0.91
C ARG A 269 20.20 -2.05 1.07
N LEU A 270 19.65 -3.12 0.49
CA LEU A 270 20.20 -4.47 0.59
C LEU A 270 21.01 -4.87 -0.65
N GLN A 271 20.62 -4.40 -1.84
CA GLN A 271 21.14 -4.87 -3.14
C GLN A 271 21.78 -3.76 -4.00
N TRP A 272 22.27 -2.67 -3.40
CA TRP A 272 22.86 -1.54 -4.13
C TRP A 272 24.09 -1.88 -4.99
N ARG A 273 24.86 -2.92 -4.65
CA ARG A 273 26.01 -3.42 -5.45
C ARG A 273 25.63 -4.27 -6.65
N SER A 274 24.34 -4.60 -6.81
CA SER A 274 23.91 -5.40 -7.95
C SER A 274 23.93 -4.59 -9.25
N ASN A 275 24.28 -5.24 -10.36
CA ASN A 275 24.18 -4.62 -11.70
C ASN A 275 22.75 -4.13 -12.02
N CYS A 276 21.76 -4.69 -11.33
CA CYS A 276 20.35 -4.32 -11.42
C CYS A 276 20.07 -2.86 -11.04
N LEU A 277 20.95 -2.19 -10.28
CA LEU A 277 20.80 -0.76 -9.97
C LEU A 277 20.99 0.11 -11.22
N LEU A 278 21.97 -0.22 -12.08
CA LEU A 278 22.21 0.52 -13.32
C LEU A 278 21.10 0.27 -14.33
N ASP A 279 20.56 -0.95 -14.38
CA ASP A 279 19.42 -1.26 -15.25
C ASP A 279 18.14 -0.55 -14.77
N ALA A 280 17.89 -0.52 -13.46
CA ALA A 280 16.83 0.28 -12.86
C ALA A 280 16.97 1.77 -13.18
N ALA A 281 18.19 2.29 -13.09
CA ALA A 281 18.48 3.67 -13.46
C ALA A 281 18.23 3.92 -14.95
N ARG A 282 18.66 3.01 -15.82
CA ARG A 282 18.40 3.11 -17.26
C ARG A 282 16.90 3.17 -17.53
N GLU A 283 16.12 2.26 -16.94
CA GLU A 283 14.66 2.22 -17.05
C GLU A 283 14.05 3.56 -16.61
N ALA A 284 14.35 4.02 -15.38
CA ALA A 284 13.75 5.23 -14.82
C ALA A 284 14.06 6.50 -15.64
N TYR A 285 15.26 6.61 -16.20
CA TYR A 285 15.67 7.81 -16.94
C TYR A 285 15.27 7.80 -18.42
N THR A 286 14.93 6.64 -18.99
CA THR A 286 14.54 6.50 -20.40
C THR A 286 13.03 6.36 -20.58
N ALA A 287 12.35 5.63 -19.70
CA ALA A 287 10.93 5.31 -19.85
C ALA A 287 9.99 6.34 -19.22
N THR A 288 10.52 7.33 -18.50
CA THR A 288 9.72 8.42 -17.90
C THR A 288 10.22 9.80 -18.32
N PRO A 289 9.31 10.81 -18.48
CA PRO A 289 9.71 12.18 -18.75
C PRO A 289 10.60 12.78 -17.65
N SER A 290 11.40 13.80 -17.97
CA SER A 290 12.32 14.45 -17.03
C SER A 290 11.63 15.14 -15.83
N GLY A 291 10.33 15.43 -15.92
CA GLY A 291 9.55 15.96 -14.79
C GLY A 291 9.22 14.92 -13.71
N VAL A 292 9.42 13.63 -13.99
CA VAL A 292 9.09 12.52 -13.07
C VAL A 292 10.32 12.18 -12.23
N GLN A 293 10.34 12.66 -10.99
CA GLN A 293 11.56 12.74 -10.17
C GLN A 293 11.58 11.76 -8.99
N GLU A 294 10.48 11.06 -8.70
CA GLU A 294 10.34 10.25 -7.48
C GLU A 294 11.28 9.04 -7.49
N MET A 295 11.26 8.24 -8.58
CA MET A 295 12.18 7.11 -8.75
C MET A 295 13.61 7.58 -9.01
N ARG A 296 13.80 8.62 -9.84
CA ARG A 296 15.12 9.22 -10.12
C ARG A 296 15.81 9.72 -8.86
N GLY A 297 15.06 10.36 -7.98
CA GLY A 297 15.52 10.83 -6.68
C GLY A 297 15.87 9.68 -5.72
N ALA A 298 15.12 8.57 -5.77
CA ALA A 298 15.47 7.36 -5.01
C ALA A 298 16.80 6.75 -5.49
N ILE A 299 17.00 6.65 -6.81
CA ILE A 299 18.26 6.18 -7.40
C ILE A 299 19.43 7.11 -7.05
N ALA A 300 19.26 8.43 -7.24
CA ALA A 300 20.29 9.41 -6.91
C ALA A 300 20.66 9.38 -5.41
N LYS A 301 19.66 9.17 -4.55
CA LYS A 301 19.87 8.95 -3.11
C LYS A 301 20.71 7.69 -2.85
N THR A 302 20.44 6.57 -3.54
CA THR A 302 21.24 5.34 -3.39
C THR A 302 22.71 5.58 -3.75
N PHE A 303 23.00 6.27 -4.86
CA PHE A 303 24.38 6.67 -5.20
C PHE A 303 25.02 7.63 -4.19
N TYR A 304 24.23 8.54 -3.62
CA TYR A 304 24.71 9.44 -2.57
C TYR A 304 25.06 8.70 -1.27
N GLU A 305 24.26 7.71 -0.89
CA GLU A 305 24.48 6.89 0.31
C GLU A 305 25.64 5.90 0.11
N HIS A 306 25.85 5.42 -1.11
CA HIS A 306 26.91 4.48 -1.50
C HIS A 306 27.86 5.11 -2.52
N ARG A 307 28.61 6.14 -2.10
CA ARG A 307 29.49 6.92 -2.99
C ARG A 307 30.63 6.11 -3.58
N GLU A 308 31.00 5.00 -2.95
CA GLU A 308 32.00 4.05 -3.44
C GLU A 308 31.65 3.52 -4.84
N LEU A 309 30.36 3.48 -5.21
CA LEU A 309 29.94 3.11 -6.57
C LEU A 309 30.51 4.06 -7.63
N LEU A 310 30.72 5.34 -7.29
CA LEU A 310 31.24 6.34 -8.23
C LEU A 310 32.71 6.13 -8.58
N ASP A 311 33.43 5.32 -7.80
CA ASP A 311 34.83 4.95 -8.06
C ASP A 311 34.94 3.80 -9.07
N GLU A 312 33.86 3.07 -9.32
CA GLU A 312 33.83 1.90 -10.21
C GLU A 312 33.74 2.30 -11.69
N ASP A 313 34.61 1.74 -12.53
CA ASP A 313 34.75 2.19 -13.93
C ASP A 313 33.50 1.93 -14.77
N HIS A 314 32.79 0.83 -14.52
CA HIS A 314 31.55 0.52 -15.24
C HIS A 314 30.41 1.50 -14.86
N VAL A 315 30.38 2.00 -13.62
CA VAL A 315 29.45 3.04 -13.18
C VAL A 315 29.79 4.38 -13.83
N LYS A 316 31.09 4.74 -13.89
CA LYS A 316 31.53 5.97 -14.58
C LYS A 316 31.15 5.93 -16.06
N GLU A 317 31.39 4.82 -16.75
CA GLU A 317 31.00 4.63 -18.16
C GLU A 317 29.48 4.76 -18.33
N PHE A 318 28.69 4.22 -17.40
CA PHE A 318 27.23 4.36 -17.40
C PHE A 318 26.78 5.82 -17.22
N LEU A 319 27.38 6.56 -16.29
CA LEU A 319 27.04 7.96 -16.02
C LEU A 319 27.33 8.89 -17.21
N VAL A 320 28.36 8.58 -18.02
CA VAL A 320 28.61 9.28 -19.29
C VAL A 320 27.47 9.07 -20.28
N LYS A 321 26.88 7.87 -20.31
CA LYS A 321 25.73 7.53 -21.18
C LYS A 321 24.40 8.08 -20.66
N VAL A 322 24.29 8.34 -19.35
CA VAL A 322 23.08 8.87 -18.69
C VAL A 322 23.41 10.16 -17.92
N PRO A 323 23.68 11.29 -18.62
CA PRO A 323 24.18 12.51 -17.99
C PRO A 323 23.18 13.15 -17.02
N HIS A 324 21.88 12.94 -17.23
CA HIS A 324 20.84 13.41 -16.30
C HIS A 324 20.97 12.76 -14.91
N LEU A 325 21.39 11.49 -14.84
CA LEU A 325 21.64 10.84 -13.56
C LEU A 325 22.84 11.45 -12.85
N ALA A 326 23.93 11.73 -13.59
CA ALA A 326 25.09 12.41 -13.01
C ALA A 326 24.73 13.80 -12.45
N LEU A 327 23.90 14.55 -13.17
CA LEU A 327 23.37 15.83 -12.71
C LEU A 327 22.52 15.66 -11.45
N ASP A 328 21.59 14.70 -11.43
CA ASP A 328 20.70 14.47 -10.29
C ASP A 328 21.48 14.02 -9.04
N ILE A 329 22.53 13.20 -9.20
CA ILE A 329 23.46 12.83 -8.11
C ILE A 329 24.16 14.09 -7.57
N LEU A 330 24.74 14.91 -8.45
CA LEU A 330 25.42 16.14 -8.07
C LEU A 330 24.48 17.12 -7.35
N MET A 331 23.25 17.29 -7.85
CA MET A 331 22.23 18.12 -7.22
C MET A 331 21.80 17.56 -5.87
N TYR A 332 21.73 16.23 -5.74
CA TYR A 332 21.43 15.58 -4.47
C TYR A 332 22.55 15.81 -3.44
N MET A 333 23.82 15.73 -3.84
CA MET A 333 24.98 16.00 -2.98
C MET A 333 25.03 17.44 -2.44
N ASN A 334 24.51 18.39 -3.22
CA ASN A 334 24.47 19.81 -2.86
C ASN A 334 23.25 20.21 -2.02
N LYS A 335 22.34 19.28 -1.70
CA LYS A 335 21.19 19.60 -0.84
C LYS A 335 21.68 19.89 0.59
N PRO A 336 21.26 21.01 1.21
CA PRO A 336 21.58 21.26 2.62
C PRO A 336 21.00 20.13 3.48
N PRO A 337 21.69 19.73 4.57
CA PRO A 337 21.16 18.71 5.47
C PRO A 337 19.78 19.14 5.97
N ALA A 338 18.82 18.22 5.95
CA ALA A 338 17.47 18.50 6.42
C ALA A 338 17.53 19.08 7.83
N PRO A 339 16.82 20.19 8.14
CA PRO A 339 16.80 20.74 9.48
C PRO A 339 16.29 19.65 10.44
N PRO A 340 16.93 19.47 11.61
CA PRO A 340 16.51 18.45 12.56
C PRO A 340 15.06 18.71 12.98
N GLY A 341 14.13 17.83 12.57
CA GLY A 341 12.73 17.88 13.01
C GLY A 341 11.64 17.62 11.96
N PHE A 342 11.96 17.47 10.66
CA PHE A 342 10.94 17.09 9.66
C PHE A 342 10.98 15.58 9.35
N PRO A 343 9.89 14.83 9.58
CA PRO A 343 9.80 13.45 9.10
C PRO A 343 9.80 13.42 7.57
N PRO A 344 10.35 12.36 6.94
CA PRO A 344 10.32 12.22 5.48
C PRO A 344 8.89 11.90 5.06
N GLY A 345 8.17 12.90 4.54
CA GLY A 345 6.81 12.71 4.07
C GLY A 345 6.30 13.90 3.26
N PHE A 346 5.93 13.61 2.01
CA PHE A 346 5.23 14.48 1.06
C PHE A 346 6.02 15.69 0.56
N GLY A 347 6.80 15.44 -0.50
CA GLY A 347 7.22 16.48 -1.44
C GLY A 347 5.98 17.12 -2.06
N GLY A 348 5.52 18.19 -1.43
CA GLY A 348 4.50 19.07 -1.96
C GLY A 348 4.99 19.73 -3.24
N ALA A 349 4.13 19.68 -4.25
CA ALA A 349 4.18 20.53 -5.41
C ALA A 349 4.41 21.99 -4.98
N PHE A 350 5.53 22.54 -5.40
CA PHE A 350 5.75 23.98 -5.54
C PHE A 350 6.44 24.23 -6.89
N ARG A 351 5.68 24.18 -7.97
CA ARG A 351 5.29 25.37 -8.75
C ARG A 351 4.37 24.98 -9.89
#